data_AF-A0A962KR97-F1
#
_entry.id   AF-A0A962KR97-F1
#
_cell.length_a   1.000
_cell.length_b   1.000
_cell.length_c   1.000
_cell.angle_alpha   90.00
_cell.angle_beta   90.00
_cell.angle_gamma   90.00
#
_symmetry.space_group_name_H-M   'P 1'
#
loop_
_entity.id
_entity.type
_entity.pdbx_description
1 polymer ?
#
loop_
_entity_poly.entity_id
_entity_poly.type
_entity_poly.pdbx_seq_one_letter_code
_entity_poly.pdbx_strand_id
1 'polypeptide(L)'
;MSVWELWIERYVEIVDGESVEGEDYSFFPKEDNEDYRTKVRLAGKGAEKVWTVEAADFSDACTKLHKYMGWPDYIPEDNSS
;
A
#
# COMPACT_ATOMS: atom_id res chain seq x y z
N MET A 1 10.16 10.50 -13.33
CA MET A 1 9.12 10.67 -12.30
C MET A 1 8.08 9.61 -12.55
N SER A 2 7.71 8.88 -11.49
CA SER A 2 6.73 7.79 -11.57
C SER A 2 5.52 8.12 -10.70
N VAL A 3 4.37 7.61 -11.11
CA VAL A 3 3.13 7.72 -10.32
C VAL A 3 3.08 6.51 -9.40
N TRP A 4 2.84 6.74 -8.12
CA TRP A 4 2.70 5.71 -7.10
C TRP A 4 1.27 5.65 -6.60
N GLU A 5 0.79 4.45 -6.28
CA GLU A 5 -0.59 4.22 -5.88
C GLU A 5 -0.64 3.45 -4.56
N LEU A 6 -1.47 3.91 -3.64
CA LEU A 6 -1.80 3.22 -2.39
C LEU A 6 -3.13 2.49 -2.54
N TRP A 7 -3.12 1.23 -2.16
CA TRP A 7 -4.27 0.34 -2.12
C TRP A 7 -4.44 -0.18 -0.70
N ILE A 8 -5.70 -0.30 -0.27
CA ILE A 8 -6.07 -0.88 1.03
C ILE A 8 -6.92 -2.11 0.77
N GLU A 9 -6.54 -3.25 1.35
CA GLU A 9 -7.37 -4.45 1.42
C GLU A 9 -7.99 -4.54 2.81
N ARG A 10 -9.33 -4.53 2.88
CA ARG A 10 -10.06 -4.75 4.12
C ARG A 10 -10.51 -6.20 4.19
N TYR A 11 -10.22 -6.86 5.31
CA TYR A 11 -10.58 -8.26 5.53
C TYR A 11 -11.21 -8.48 6.90
N VAL A 12 -11.95 -9.58 7.01
CA VAL A 12 -12.45 -10.12 8.27
C VAL A 12 -11.76 -11.45 8.49
N GLU A 13 -11.07 -11.59 9.61
CA GLU A 13 -10.48 -12.84 10.08
C GLU A 13 -11.28 -13.36 11.28
N ILE A 14 -11.35 -14.68 11.45
CA ILE A 14 -11.96 -15.31 12.62
C ILE A 14 -10.85 -15.84 13.50
N VAL A 15 -10.62 -15.19 14.64
CA VAL A 15 -9.60 -15.59 15.64
C VAL A 15 -10.34 -16.02 16.89
N ASP A 16 -10.13 -17.25 17.34
CA ASP A 16 -10.79 -17.83 18.51
C ASP A 16 -12.34 -17.75 18.51
N GLY A 17 -12.94 -17.74 17.31
CA GLY A 17 -14.39 -17.64 17.14
C GLY A 17 -14.95 -16.22 17.12
N GLU A 18 -14.09 -15.20 17.28
CA GLU A 18 -14.45 -13.78 17.15
C GLU A 18 -14.04 -13.24 15.77
N SER A 19 -14.88 -12.40 15.18
CA SER A 19 -14.57 -11.71 13.92
C SER A 19 -13.74 -10.45 14.20
N VAL A 20 -12.53 -10.40 13.66
CA VAL A 20 -11.64 -9.24 13.72
C VAL A 20 -11.55 -8.62 12.32
N GLU A 21 -11.85 -7.33 12.22
CA GLU A 21 -11.65 -6.57 10.99
C GLU A 21 -10.19 -6.08 10.93
N GLY A 22 -9.55 -6.24 9.77
CA GLY A 22 -8.18 -5.85 9.51
C GLY A 22 -8.06 -5.06 8.20
N GLU A 23 -7.00 -4.26 8.10
CA GLU A 23 -6.65 -3.51 6.90
C GLU A 23 -5.18 -3.72 6.55
N ASP A 24 -4.91 -4.17 5.33
CA ASP A 24 -3.56 -4.28 4.79
C ASP A 24 -3.31 -3.18 3.75
N TYR A 25 -2.14 -2.53 3.84
CA TYR A 25 -1.74 -1.44 2.98
C TYR A 25 -0.71 -1.90 1.96
N SER A 26 -0.92 -1.53 0.70
CA SER A 26 -0.08 -1.93 -0.43
C SER A 26 0.26 -0.73 -1.29
N PHE A 27 1.56 -0.48 -1.49
CA PHE A 27 2.06 0.73 -2.15
C PHE A 27 3.10 0.40 -3.23
N PHE A 28 2.81 0.78 -4.47
CA PHE A 28 3.61 0.38 -5.63
C PHE A 28 3.63 1.47 -6.69
N PRO A 29 4.65 1.48 -7.58
CA PRO A 29 4.62 2.33 -8.75
C PRO A 29 3.55 1.80 -9.72
N LYS A 30 2.81 2.71 -10.35
CA LYS A 30 1.67 2.43 -11.23
C LYS A 30 2.04 1.52 -12.40
N GLU A 31 3.28 1.64 -12.88
CA GLU A 31 3.84 0.85 -13.99
C GLU A 31 4.02 -0.64 -13.64
N ASP A 32 4.27 -0.98 -12.37
CA ASP A 32 4.40 -2.38 -11.90
C ASP A 32 3.07 -2.99 -11.43
N ASN A 33 1.97 -2.22 -11.48
CA ASN A 33 0.72 -2.56 -10.79
C ASN A 33 -0.19 -3.54 -11.57
N GLU A 34 0.15 -3.98 -12.79
CA GLU A 34 -0.70 -4.93 -13.52
C GLU A 34 -0.74 -6.32 -12.88
N ASP A 35 0.38 -6.79 -12.34
CA ASP A 35 0.48 -8.14 -11.77
C ASP A 35 -0.17 -8.23 -10.37
N TYR A 36 -0.01 -7.19 -9.55
CA TYR A 36 -0.64 -7.11 -8.22
C TYR A 36 -2.15 -6.87 -8.31
N ARG A 37 -2.63 -5.95 -9.18
CA ARG A 37 -4.07 -5.81 -9.44
C ARG A 37 -4.68 -7.12 -9.93
N THR A 38 -3.95 -7.88 -10.73
CA THR A 38 -4.40 -9.20 -11.18
C THR A 38 -4.49 -10.16 -9.99
N LYS A 39 -3.49 -10.23 -9.12
CA LYS A 39 -3.51 -11.08 -7.90
C LYS A 39 -4.60 -10.68 -6.89
N VAL A 40 -4.75 -9.39 -6.61
CA VAL A 40 -5.76 -8.84 -5.71
C VAL A 40 -7.18 -9.02 -6.27
N ARG A 41 -7.38 -8.80 -7.57
CA ARG A 41 -8.66 -9.03 -8.24
C ARG A 41 -9.03 -10.50 -8.32
N LEU A 42 -8.04 -11.40 -8.44
CA LEU A 42 -8.22 -12.86 -8.39
C LEU A 42 -8.47 -13.38 -6.97
N ALA A 43 -8.00 -12.68 -5.92
CA ALA A 43 -8.23 -13.03 -4.52
C ALA A 43 -9.63 -12.63 -3.99
N GLY A 44 -10.42 -11.90 -4.77
CA GLY A 44 -11.87 -11.74 -4.53
C GLY A 44 -12.27 -10.90 -3.31
N LYS A 45 -11.36 -10.18 -2.65
CA LYS A 45 -11.66 -9.39 -1.45
C LYS A 45 -11.27 -7.92 -1.61
N GLY A 46 -12.22 -7.09 -2.05
CA GLY A 46 -12.40 -5.73 -1.51
C GLY A 46 -11.26 -4.70 -1.55
N ALA A 47 -10.17 -4.90 -2.29
CA ALA A 47 -9.11 -3.89 -2.32
C ALA A 47 -9.54 -2.62 -3.06
N GLU A 48 -9.29 -1.48 -2.42
CA GLU A 48 -9.70 -0.16 -2.89
C GLU A 48 -8.46 0.71 -3.10
N LYS A 49 -8.41 1.41 -4.23
CA LYS A 49 -7.40 2.44 -4.45
C LYS A 49 -7.82 3.71 -3.72
N VAL A 50 -7.04 4.12 -2.74
CA VAL A 50 -7.38 5.25 -1.87
C VAL A 50 -6.54 6.49 -2.12
N TRP A 51 -5.36 6.34 -2.72
CA TRP A 51 -4.45 7.47 -2.91
C TRP A 51 -3.47 7.29 -4.07
N THR A 52 -2.98 8.40 -4.62
CA THR A 52 -2.05 8.43 -5.76
C THR A 52 -1.14 9.65 -5.66
N VAL A 53 0.14 9.49 -5.96
CA VAL A 53 1.14 10.56 -5.87
C VAL A 53 2.21 10.46 -6.94
N GLU A 54 2.73 11.61 -7.39
CA GLU A 54 3.94 11.66 -8.21
C GLU A 54 5.17 11.74 -7.30
N ALA A 55 6.15 10.87 -7.54
CA ALA A 55 7.39 10.86 -6.80
C ALA A 55 8.60 10.59 -7.71
N ALA A 56 9.76 11.09 -7.28
CA ALA A 56 11.02 10.91 -8.01
C ALA A 56 11.54 9.47 -7.87
N ASP A 57 11.42 8.91 -6.67
CA ASP A 57 11.89 7.58 -6.29
C ASP A 57 10.99 7.00 -5.17
N PHE A 58 11.29 5.78 -4.72
CA PHE A 58 10.56 5.10 -3.64
C PHE A 58 10.62 5.87 -2.32
N SER A 59 11.76 6.48 -1.97
CA SER A 59 11.92 7.18 -0.70
C SER A 59 11.07 8.45 -0.65
N ASP A 60 11.01 9.21 -1.74
CA ASP A 60 10.12 10.35 -1.90
C ASP A 60 8.64 9.92 -1.84
N ALA A 61 8.31 8.77 -2.46
CA ALA A 61 6.99 8.20 -2.44
C ALA A 61 6.54 7.81 -1.01
N CYS A 62 7.39 7.10 -0.26
CA CYS A 62 7.16 6.74 1.15
C CYS A 62 7.08 7.96 2.06
N THR A 63 7.93 8.97 1.85
CA THR A 63 7.87 10.22 2.61
C THR A 63 6.52 10.92 2.43
N LYS A 64 6.00 10.97 1.20
CA LYS A 64 4.69 11.57 0.90
C LYS A 64 3.54 10.73 1.47
N LEU A 65 3.67 9.41 1.45
CA LEU A 65 2.70 8.49 2.04
C LEU A 65 2.60 8.67 3.56
N HIS A 66 3.72 8.68 4.28
CA HIS A 66 3.73 8.85 5.74
C HIS A 66 3.07 10.17 6.15
N LYS A 67 3.34 11.25 5.41
CA LYS A 67 2.68 12.55 5.59
C LYS A 67 1.17 12.48 5.32
N TYR A 68 0.74 11.78 4.27
CA TYR A 68 -0.68 11.60 3.96
C TYR A 68 -1.42 10.81 5.04
N MET A 69 -0.80 9.76 5.58
CA MET A 69 -1.38 8.89 6.61
C MET A 69 -1.30 9.47 8.03
N GLY A 70 -0.53 10.54 8.24
CA GLY A 70 -0.24 11.06 9.58
C GLY A 70 0.64 10.13 10.41
N TRP A 71 1.43 9.27 9.76
CA TRP A 71 2.38 8.37 10.39
C TRP A 71 3.67 9.13 10.78
N PRO A 72 4.50 8.55 11.69
CA PRO A 72 5.84 9.07 11.93
C PRO A 72 6.61 9.24 10.62
N ASP A 73 7.52 10.20 10.54
CA ASP A 73 8.30 10.43 9.32
C ASP A 73 8.96 9.14 8.83
N TYR A 74 8.93 8.94 7.51
CA TYR A 74 9.58 7.81 6.88
C TYR A 74 11.10 7.90 7.10
N ILE A 75 11.67 6.89 7.73
CA ILE A 75 13.12 6.71 7.86
C ILE A 75 13.50 5.69 6.78
N PRO A 76 14.13 6.11 5.67
CA PRO A 76 14.61 5.17 4.69
C PRO A 76 15.61 4.23 5.36
N GLU A 77 15.35 2.93 5.32
CA GLU A 77 16.37 1.95 5.66
C GLU A 77 17.52 2.15 4.69
N ASP A 78 18.71 2.38 5.23
CA ASP A 78 19.92 2.56 4.44
C ASP A 78 20.19 1.24 3.69
N ASN A 79 19.69 1.13 2.47
CA ASN A 79 19.94 -0.01 1.57
C ASN A 79 21.36 0.10 0.97
N SER A 80 22.34 0.55 1.75
CA SER A 80 23.75 0.48 1.39
C SER A 80 24.24 -0.96 1.61
N SER A 81 23.96 -1.82 0.62
CA SER A 81 24.72 -3.05 0.36
C SER A 81 25.70 -2.84 -0.78
#